data_AF-A0A1J3EJM1-F1
#
_entry.id   AF-A0A1J3EJM1-F1
#
_cell.length_a   1.000
_cell.length_b   1.000
_cell.length_c   1.000
_cell.angle_alpha   90.00
_cell.angle_beta   90.00
_cell.angle_gamma   90.00
#
_symmetry.space_group_name_H-M   'P 1'
#
loop_
_entity.id
_entity.type
_entity.pdbx_description
1 polymer ?
#
loop_
_entity_poly.entity_id
_entity_poly.type
_entity_poly.pdbx_seq_one_letter_code
_entity_poly.pdbx_strand_id
1 'polypeptide(L)' 'MTIMILLLCSIIFFTILFFHKQTTRKKVNTPPSPPRLPLIGNLHQLGRHPHRSLCSLSHRYGPLMLLHFGNVPVLVVSS' A
#
# COMPACT_ATOMS: atom_id res chain seq x y z
N MET A 1 17.00 23.15 -22.03
CA MET A 1 16.16 22.04 -22.55
C MET A 1 16.69 20.68 -22.12
N THR A 2 17.96 20.35 -22.41
CA THR A 2 18.60 19.08 -22.00
C THR A 2 18.59 18.85 -20.48
N ILE A 3 18.94 19.84 -19.66
CA ILE A 3 18.92 19.73 -18.18
C ILE A 3 17.50 19.42 -17.67
N MET A 4 16.49 20.06 -18.26
CA MET A 4 15.09 19.85 -17.86
C MET A 4 14.62 18.42 -18.18
N ILE A 5 15.05 17.89 -19.33
CA ILE A 5 14.79 16.50 -19.74
C ILE A 5 15.48 15.53 -18.78
N LEU A 6 16.75 15.77 -18.41
CA LEU A 6 17.49 14.91 -17.48
C LEU A 6 16.82 14.86 -16.09
N LEU A 7 16.35 16.00 -15.58
CA LEU A 7 15.60 16.05 -14.31
C LEU A 7 14.31 15.24 -14.39
N LEU A 8 13.54 15.40 -15.47
CA LEU A 8 12.29 14.66 -15.66
C LEU A 8 12.55 13.15 -15.73
N CYS A 9 13.55 12.72 -16.51
CA CYS A 9 13.95 11.31 -16.60
C CYS A 9 14.38 10.74 -15.24
N SER A 10 15.13 11.51 -14.46
CA SER A 10 15.55 11.10 -13.11
C SER A 10 14.36 10.91 -12.17
N ILE A 11 13.41 11.85 -12.16
CA ILE A 11 12.18 11.75 -11.34
C ILE A 11 11.37 10.51 -11.73
N ILE A 12 11.15 10.29 -13.03
CA ILE A 12 10.41 9.13 -13.53
C ILE A 12 11.13 7.84 -13.13
N PHE A 13 12.46 7.76 -13.30
CA PHE A 13 13.25 6.60 -12.90
C PHE A 13 13.13 6.29 -11.41
N PHE A 14 13.26 7.30 -10.54
CA PHE A 14 13.11 7.12 -9.09
C PHE A 14 11.70 6.70 -8.70
N THR A 15 10.66 7.24 -9.33
CA THR A 15 9.28 6.80 -9.06
C THR A 15 9.06 5.34 -9.45
N ILE A 16 9.51 4.92 -10.63
CA ILE A 16 9.41 3.52 -11.08
C ILE A 16 10.14 2.59 -10.11
N LEU A 17 11.38 2.94 -9.72
CA LEU A 17 12.17 2.15 -8.77
C LEU A 17 11.44 2.00 -7.42
N PHE A 18 10.83 3.09 -6.96
CA PHE A 18 10.12 3.15 -5.69
C PHE A 18 8.83 2.31 -5.69
N PHE A 19 8.10 2.27 -6.80
CA PHE A 19 6.90 1.41 -6.93
C PHE A 19 7.24 -0.06 -7.19
N HIS A 20 8.35 -0.37 -7.87
CA HIS A 20 8.70 -1.75 -8.20
C HIS A 20 9.04 -2.59 -6.94
N LYS A 21 9.61 -1.98 -5.90
CA LYS A 21 10.03 -2.67 -4.68
C LYS A 21 8.87 -3.27 -3.87
N GLN A 22 7.63 -2.88 -4.16
CA GLN A 22 6.46 -3.25 -3.35
C GLN A 22 5.82 -4.61 -3.74
N THR A 23 6.22 -5.22 -4.86
CA THR A 23 5.51 -6.37 -5.46
C THR A 23 6.09 -7.77 -5.17
N THR A 24 6.88 -7.95 -4.11
CA THR A 24 7.54 -9.25 -3.83
C THR A 24 7.34 -9.76 -2.41
N ARG A 25 6.10 -10.18 -2.09
CA ARG A 25 5.88 -11.26 -1.11
C ARG A 25 4.85 -12.24 -1.65
N LYS A 26 5.33 -13.36 -2.23
CA LYS A 26 4.49 -14.50 -2.62
C LYS A 26 4.40 -15.51 -1.47
N LYS A 27 3.15 -15.82 -1.12
CA LYS A 27 2.55 -17.10 -0.70
C LYS A 27 3.39 -18.08 0.14
N VAL A 28 3.19 -18.03 1.46
CA VAL A 28 2.67 -19.16 2.26
C VAL A 28 1.78 -18.57 3.37
N ASN A 29 0.49 -18.94 3.42
CA ASN A 29 -0.49 -18.70 4.50
C ASN A 29 -0.62 -17.29 5.12
N THR A 30 -0.29 -16.22 4.38
CA THR A 30 -0.51 -14.86 4.89
C THR A 30 -1.94 -14.40 4.59
N PRO A 31 -2.52 -13.57 5.47
CA PRO A 31 -3.81 -12.93 5.20
C PRO A 31 -3.78 -12.16 3.87
N PRO A 32 -4.92 -12.01 3.19
CA PRO A 32 -5.04 -11.07 2.09
C PRO A 32 -4.59 -9.66 2.53
N SER A 33 -3.90 -8.93 1.65
CA SER A 33 -3.44 -7.56 1.91
C SER A 33 -3.90 -6.65 0.77
N PRO A 34 -4.61 -5.55 1.05
CA PRO A 34 -4.89 -4.52 0.06
C PRO A 34 -3.59 -3.91 -0.50
N PRO A 35 -3.62 -3.36 -1.72
CA PRO A 35 -2.49 -2.62 -2.30
C PRO A 35 -2.03 -1.50 -1.37
N ARG A 36 -0.73 -1.41 -1.15
CA ARG A 36 -0.13 -0.43 -0.24
C ARG A 36 0.75 0.55 -1.01
N LEU A 37 0.76 1.79 -0.55
CA LEU A 37 1.73 2.77 -1.04
C LEU A 37 3.08 2.56 -0.35
N PRO A 38 4.18 2.86 -1.06
CA PRO A 38 5.49 2.92 -0.44
C PRO A 38 5.53 4.01 0.67
N LEU A 39 6.35 3.80 1.69
CA LEU A 39 6.48 4.60 2.94
C LEU A 39 5.24 4.66 3.84
N ILE A 40 4.06 4.99 3.31
CA ILE A 40 2.83 5.26 4.08
C ILE A 40 1.97 3.99 4.27
N GLY A 41 2.13 2.99 3.41
CA GLY A 41 1.36 1.76 3.46
C GLY A 41 -0.11 1.96 3.05
N ASN A 42 -1.03 1.37 3.82
CA ASN A 42 -2.47 1.38 3.64
C ASN A 42 -3.17 2.56 4.35
N LEU A 43 -2.44 3.46 5.04
CA LEU A 43 -3.06 4.62 5.69
C LEU A 43 -3.86 5.51 4.73
N HIS A 44 -3.45 5.58 3.46
CA HIS A 44 -4.16 6.31 2.41
C HIS A 44 -5.58 5.77 2.13
N GLN A 45 -5.89 4.55 2.58
CA GLN A 45 -7.20 3.91 2.43
C GLN A 45 -8.12 4.19 3.62
N LEU A 46 -7.59 4.80 4.70
CA LEU A 46 -8.37 5.18 5.86
C LEU A 46 -8.87 6.62 5.68
N GLY A 47 -10.18 6.78 5.50
CA GLY A 47 -10.82 8.09 5.50
C GLY A 47 -10.96 8.67 6.92
N ARG A 48 -11.73 9.76 7.03
CA ARG A 48 -12.06 10.42 8.32
C ARG A 48 -12.67 9.47 9.35
N HIS A 49 -13.32 8.41 8.88
CA HIS A 49 -13.93 7.37 9.71
C HIS A 49 -13.21 6.04 9.46
N PRO A 50 -12.16 5.72 10.24
CA PRO A 50 -11.36 4.52 10.01
C PRO A 50 -12.17 3.24 10.19
N HIS A 51 -13.11 3.18 11.13
CA HIS A 51 -13.99 2.01 11.31
C HIS A 51 -14.82 1.68 10.06
N ARG A 52 -15.41 2.69 9.38
CA ARG A 52 -16.14 2.48 8.12
C ARG A 52 -15.20 2.07 6.99
N SER A 53 -14.03 2.69 6.93
CA SER A 53 -13.02 2.37 5.92
C SER A 53 -12.55 0.93 6.07
N LEU A 54 -12.26 0.49 7.30
CA LEU A 54 -11.89 -0.89 7.63
C LEU A 54 -13.01 -1.88 7.33
N CYS A 55 -14.27 -1.54 7.62
CA CYS A 55 -15.43 -2.35 7.25
C CYS A 55 -15.57 -2.49 5.72
N SER A 56 -15.39 -1.41 4.97
CA SER A 56 -15.43 -1.46 3.50
C SER A 56 -14.27 -2.29 2.92
N LEU A 57 -13.09 -2.22 3.55
CA LEU A 57 -11.94 -3.04 3.19
C LEU A 57 -12.19 -4.51 3.52
N SER A 58 -12.83 -4.83 4.66
CA SER A 58 -13.10 -6.22 5.04
C SER A 58 -14.14 -6.85 4.12
N HIS A 59 -15.14 -6.10 3.67
CA HIS A 59 -16.07 -6.55 2.65
C HIS A 59 -15.38 -6.86 1.31
N ARG A 60 -14.27 -6.18 0.99
CA ARG A 60 -13.56 -6.34 -0.30
C ARG A 60 -12.45 -7.40 -0.27
N TYR A 61 -11.69 -7.46 0.83
CA TYR A 61 -10.49 -8.30 0.95
C TYR A 61 -10.67 -9.48 1.90
N GLY A 62 -11.75 -9.50 2.68
CA GLY A 62 -12.06 -10.53 3.66
C GLY A 62 -11.98 -10.03 5.11
N PRO A 63 -12.63 -10.75 6.05
CA PRO A 63 -12.70 -10.36 7.46
C PRO A 63 -11.35 -10.42 8.18
N LEU A 64 -10.39 -11.20 7.66
CA LEU A 64 -9.03 -11.31 8.19
C LEU A 64 -8.05 -10.82 7.13
N MET A 65 -7.46 -9.64 7.32
CA MET A 65 -6.58 -9.01 6.34
C MET A 65 -5.38 -8.33 6.99
N LEU A 66 -4.28 -8.24 6.25
CA LEU A 66 -3.07 -7.55 6.69
C LEU A 66 -3.00 -6.16 6.07
N LEU A 67 -2.96 -5.13 6.90
CA LEU A 67 -2.67 -3.76 6.51
C LEU A 67 -1.26 -3.37 6.92
N HIS A 68 -0.76 -2.27 6.40
CA HIS A 68 0.48 -1.65 6.84
C HIS A 68 0.25 -0.18 7.13
N PHE A 69 0.50 0.27 8.35
CA PHE A 69 0.51 1.69 8.68
C PHE A 69 1.95 2.18 8.67
N GLY A 70 2.33 2.77 7.54
CA GLY A 70 3.71 2.99 7.19
C GLY A 70 4.46 1.66 6.99
N ASN A 71 5.49 1.43 7.81
CA ASN A 71 6.24 0.17 7.88
C ASN A 71 5.71 -0.80 8.93
N VAL A 72 4.69 -0.43 9.70
CA VAL A 72 4.14 -1.26 10.77
C VAL A 72 3.06 -2.18 10.19
N PRO A 73 3.23 -3.52 10.22
CA PRO A 73 2.17 -4.46 9.82
C PRO A 73 1.06 -4.49 10.88
N VAL A 74 -0.19 -4.46 10.43
CA VAL A 74 -1.39 -4.45 11.28
C VAL A 74 -2.34 -5.54 10.78
N LEU A 75 -2.58 -6.55 11.61
CA LEU A 75 -3.59 -7.57 11.34
C LEU A 75 -4.96 -7.05 11.76
N VAL A 76 -5.89 -7.00 10.82
CA VAL A 76 -7.27 -6.58 11.06
C VAL A 76 -8.18 -7.79 11.06
N VAL A 77 -9.01 -7.88 12.10
CA VAL A 77 -10.09 -8.86 12.24
C VAL A 77 -11.40 -8.09 12.32
N SER A 78 -12.29 -8.33 11.36
CA SER A 78 -13.62 -7.74 11.27
C SER A 78 -14.67 -8.84 11.39
N SER A 79 -15.67 -8.60 12.23
CA SER A 79 -16.87 -9.43 12.39
C SER A 79 -18.03 -8.91 11.56
#